data_AF-A0A963Y4V5-F1
#
_entry.id   AF-A0A963Y4V5-F1
#
_cell.length_a   1.000
_cell.length_b   1.000
_cell.length_c   1.000
_cell.angle_alpha   90.00
_cell.angle_beta   90.00
_cell.angle_gamma   90.00
#
_symmetry.space_group_name_H-M   'P 1'
#
loop_
_entity.id
_entity.type
_entity.pdbx_description
1 polymer ?
#
loop_
_entity_poly.entity_id
_entity_poly.type
_entity_poly.pdbx_seq_one_letter_code
_entity_poly.pdbx_strand_id
1 'polypeptide(L)' 'PLLAHVFEQERALHRLEAFTSLNGAAFYRLPPNASRLVLEKTAAPAEWPDKIGREAGPVTVFNPGFPVYWHVKD' A
#
# COMPACT_ATOMS: atom_id res chain seq x y z
N PRO A 1 -1.75 1.61 0.32
CA PRO A 1 -1.67 2.96 0.94
C PRO A 1 -0.29 3.62 0.84
N LEU A 2 0.75 3.08 1.51
CA LEU A 2 2.06 3.72 1.61
C LEU A 2 2.75 3.91 0.24
N LEU A 3 2.76 2.89 -0.61
CA LEU A 3 3.36 2.98 -1.94
C LEU A 3 2.69 4.04 -2.82
N ALA A 4 1.38 4.24 -2.70
CA ALA A 4 0.69 5.30 -3.44
C ALA A 4 1.17 6.69 -3.02
N HIS A 5 1.45 6.91 -1.73
CA HIS A 5 2.02 8.16 -1.25
C HIS A 5 3.41 8.43 -1.85
N VAL A 6 4.31 7.43 -1.81
CA VAL A 6 5.67 7.57 -2.38
C VAL A 6 5.60 7.83 -3.89
N PHE A 7 4.77 7.09 -4.62
CA PHE A 7 4.61 7.29 -6.07
C PHE A 7 3.96 8.63 -6.41
N GLU A 8 3.09 9.17 -5.55
CA GLU A 8 2.55 10.52 -5.71
C GLU A 8 3.62 11.59 -5.54
N GLN A 9 4.45 11.50 -4.50
CA GLN A 9 5.56 12.42 -4.26
C GLN A 9 6.53 12.47 -5.45
N GLU A 10 6.77 11.32 -6.08
CA GLU A 10 7.63 11.19 -7.27
C GLU A 10 6.90 11.48 -8.59
N ARG A 11 5.65 11.97 -8.54
CA ARG A 11 4.81 12.25 -9.73
C ARG A 11 4.67 11.04 -10.67
N ALA A 12 4.67 9.85 -10.09
CA ALA A 12 4.78 8.56 -10.78
C ALA A 12 3.57 7.63 -10.56
N LEU A 13 2.42 8.13 -10.09
CA LEU A 13 1.21 7.32 -9.84
C LEU A 13 0.79 6.45 -11.03
N HIS A 14 1.01 6.91 -12.27
CA HIS A 14 0.74 6.15 -13.49
C HIS A 14 1.54 4.84 -13.60
N ARG A 15 2.60 4.65 -12.80
CA ARG A 15 3.43 3.44 -12.75
C ARG A 15 3.06 2.51 -11.58
N LEU A 16 2.17 2.93 -10.69
CA LEU A 16 1.87 2.21 -9.44
C LEU A 16 1.33 0.80 -9.71
N GLU A 17 0.34 0.65 -10.60
CA GLU A 17 -0.26 -0.65 -10.91
C GLU A 17 0.75 -1.63 -11.51
N ALA A 18 1.62 -1.14 -12.42
CA ALA A 18 2.68 -1.96 -12.97
C ALA A 18 3.60 -2.49 -11.86
N PHE A 19 4.01 -1.63 -10.93
CA PHE A 19 4.87 -1.99 -9.81
C PHE A 19 4.21 -2.96 -8.83
N THR A 20 2.97 -2.69 -8.40
CA THR A 20 2.31 -3.45 -7.32
C THR A 20 1.61 -4.71 -7.80
N SER A 21 1.37 -4.86 -9.11
CA SER A 21 0.43 -5.89 -9.60
C SER A 21 0.88 -6.61 -10.87
N LEU A 22 1.48 -5.92 -11.84
CA LEU A 22 1.73 -6.52 -13.17
C LEU A 22 3.16 -7.07 -13.31
N ASN A 23 4.17 -6.31 -12.90
CA ASN A 23 5.58 -6.63 -13.15
C ASN A 23 6.00 -7.94 -12.47
N GLY A 24 5.56 -8.16 -11.21
CA GLY A 24 5.84 -9.38 -10.49
C GLY A 24 5.21 -10.60 -11.15
N ALA A 25 3.92 -10.53 -11.49
CA ALA A 25 3.21 -11.62 -12.17
C ALA A 25 3.90 -11.99 -13.49
N ALA A 26 4.25 -11.00 -14.30
CA ALA A 26 4.98 -11.20 -15.56
C ALA A 26 6.34 -11.88 -15.33
N PHE A 27 7.13 -11.40 -14.36
CA PHE A 27 8.45 -11.96 -14.04
C PHE A 27 8.36 -13.42 -13.58
N TYR A 28 7.41 -13.73 -12.71
CA TYR A 28 7.20 -15.09 -12.20
C TYR A 28 6.38 -16.00 -13.13
N ARG A 29 5.96 -15.50 -14.31
CA ARG A 29 5.12 -16.24 -15.28
C ARG A 29 3.80 -16.72 -14.66
N LEU A 30 3.18 -15.87 -13.86
CA LEU A 30 1.86 -16.08 -13.27
C LEU A 30 0.83 -15.16 -13.94
N PRO A 31 -0.45 -15.55 -14.01
CA PRO A 31 -1.50 -14.65 -14.47
C PRO A 31 -1.65 -13.46 -13.50
N PRO A 32 -1.92 -12.24 -14.00
CA PRO A 32 -2.32 -11.12 -13.15
C PRO A 32 -3.60 -11.44 -12.37
N ASN A 33 -3.76 -10.83 -11.19
CA ASN A 33 -4.99 -10.96 -10.41
C ASN A 33 -6.19 -10.40 -11.19
N ALA A 34 -7.33 -11.11 -11.16
CA ALA A 34 -8.57 -10.65 -11.77
C ALA A 34 -9.31 -9.62 -10.91
N SER A 35 -9.12 -9.68 -9.59
CA SER A 35 -9.73 -8.73 -8.65
C SER A 35 -9.09 -7.36 -8.73
N ARG A 36 -9.88 -6.33 -8.45
CA ARG A 36 -9.42 -4.93 -8.38
C ARG A 36 -9.51 -4.43 -6.95
N LEU A 37 -8.61 -3.52 -6.62
CA LEU A 37 -8.60 -2.76 -5.37
C LEU A 37 -8.57 -1.27 -5.74
N VAL A 38 -9.37 -0.46 -5.05
CA VAL A 38 -9.40 0.99 -5.25
C VAL A 38 -8.61 1.65 -4.13
N LEU A 39 -7.71 2.55 -4.50
CA LEU A 39 -7.04 3.45 -3.56
C LEU A 39 -7.65 4.84 -3.72
N GLU A 40 -8.04 5.44 -2.61
CA GLU A 40 -8.59 6.80 -2.58
C GLU A 40 -7.77 7.70 -1.67
N LYS A 41 -7.58 8.95 -2.10
CA LYS A 41 -6.95 9.97 -1.29
C LYS A 41 -8.01 10.73 -0.53
N THR A 42 -7.88 10.81 0.78
CA THR A 42 -8.83 11.53 1.64
C THR A 42 -8.12 12.65 2.41
N ALA A 43 -8.89 13.51 3.07
CA ALA A 43 -8.34 14.60 3.88
C ALA A 43 -7.75 14.12 5.22
N ALA A 44 -8.19 12.96 5.72
CA ALA A 44 -7.69 12.39 6.97
C ALA A 44 -6.50 11.46 6.70
N PRO A 45 -5.43 11.51 7.50
CA PRO A 45 -4.37 10.52 7.42
C PRO A 45 -4.91 9.15 7.87
N ALA A 46 -4.34 8.09 7.31
CA ALA A 46 -4.56 6.73 7.79
C ALA A 46 -3.93 6.54 9.17
N GLU A 47 -4.68 5.88 10.05
CA GLU A 47 -4.26 5.55 11.40
C GLU A 47 -4.01 4.05 11.51
N TRP A 48 -2.87 3.69 12.13
CA TRP A 48 -2.49 2.31 12.37
C TRP A 48 -2.03 2.15 13.82
N PRO A 49 -2.25 0.98 14.43
CA PRO A 49 -1.70 0.72 15.75
C PRO A 49 -0.17 0.63 15.70
N ASP A 50 0.52 1.12 16.73
CA ASP A 50 1.98 0.98 16.83
C ASP A 50 2.44 -0.48 16.88
N LYS A 51 1.59 -1.35 17.44
CA LYS A 51 1.86 -2.76 17.64
C LYS A 51 0.62 -3.61 17.37
N ILE A 52 0.83 -4.80 16.82
CA ILE A 52 -0.17 -5.85 16.68
C ILE A 52 0.14 -6.95 17.71
N GLY A 53 -0.80 -7.20 18.63
CA GLY A 53 -0.65 -8.25 19.64
C GLY A 53 -0.68 -9.65 19.03
N ARG A 54 0.22 -10.53 19.49
CA ARG A 54 0.28 -11.96 19.18
C ARG A 54 0.69 -12.74 20.43
N GLU A 55 0.39 -14.04 20.47
CA GLU A 55 0.75 -14.92 21.59
C GLU A 55 2.26 -14.95 21.86
N ALA A 56 3.08 -14.98 20.80
CA ALA A 56 4.54 -14.96 20.90
C ALA A 56 5.13 -13.57 21.23
N GLY A 57 4.29 -12.55 21.45
CA GLY A 57 4.70 -11.16 21.70
C GLY A 57 4.27 -10.18 20.59
N PRO A 58 4.30 -8.86 20.85
CA PRO A 58 3.79 -7.86 19.92
C PRO A 58 4.70 -7.63 18.71
N VAL A 59 4.11 -7.47 17.53
CA VAL A 59 4.80 -7.07 16.30
C VAL A 59 4.67 -5.56 16.11
N THR A 60 5.79 -4.84 15.99
CA THR A 60 5.77 -3.40 15.69
C THR A 60 5.36 -3.15 14.25
N VAL A 61 4.35 -2.29 14.04
CA VAL A 61 3.92 -1.88 12.70
C VAL A 61 4.94 -0.92 12.11
N PHE A 62 5.25 -1.08 10.82
CA PHE A 62 6.14 -0.15 10.13
C PHE A 62 5.55 1.26 10.13
N ASN A 63 6.29 2.21 10.70
CA ASN A 63 5.94 3.62 10.69
C ASN A 63 6.77 4.34 9.61
N PRO A 64 6.15 4.93 8.57
CA PRO A 64 6.87 5.60 7.50
C PRO A 64 7.49 6.95 7.92
N GLY A 65 7.17 7.48 9.09
CA GLY A 65 7.67 8.77 9.58
C GLY A 65 6.96 10.00 9.00
N PHE A 66 5.85 9.81 8.28
CA PHE A 66 5.03 10.88 7.69
C PHE A 66 3.55 10.48 7.62
N PRO A 67 2.61 11.45 7.60
CA PRO A 67 1.18 11.16 7.44
C PRO A 67 0.88 10.61 6.04
N VAL A 68 0.06 9.56 5.96
CA VAL A 68 -0.36 8.93 4.70
C VAL A 68 -1.84 9.19 4.46
N TYR A 69 -2.17 9.90 3.39
CA TYR A 69 -3.55 10.28 3.06
C TYR A 69 -4.26 9.33 2.08
N TRP A 70 -3.57 8.28 1.64
CA TRP A 70 -4.12 7.27 0.75
C TRP A 70 -4.71 6.12 1.58
N HIS A 71 -5.91 5.68 1.21
CA HIS A 71 -6.66 4.62 1.87
C HIS A 71 -7.05 3.55 0.85
N VAL A 72 -7.26 2.32 1.32
CA VAL A 72 -8.00 1.33 0.53
C VAL A 72 -9.47 1.70 0.66
N LYS A 73 -10.17 1.85 -0.46
CA LYS A 73 -11.60 2.08 -0.45
C LYS A 73 -12.31 0.75 -0.19
N ASP A 74 -13.22 0.75 0.77
CA ASP A 74 -14.08 -0.39 1.11
C ASP A 74 -14.95 -0.85 -0.07
#